data_AF-A0A4Q3AJN6-F1
#
_entry.id   AF-A0A4Q3AJN6-F1
#
_cell.length_a   1.000
_cell.length_b   1.000
_cell.length_c   1.000
_cell.angle_alpha   90.00
_cell.angle_beta   90.00
_cell.angle_gamma   90.00
#
_symmetry.space_group_name_H-M   'P 1'
#
loop_
_entity.id
_entity.type
_entity.pdbx_description
1 polymer ?
#
loop_
_entity_poly.entity_id
_entity_poly.type
_entity_poly.pdbx_seq_one_letter_code
_entity_poly.pdbx_strand_id
1 'polypeptide(L)'
;MLLFDDEGQQVFEPNEARRMFCKRGTLGVSIIDDGENSSVRLRHSTSLSAKKLLGLANALRMTATKYKMVFNMREYAGMLTPKDFSTRAAVSESETSPMNILEGMYGTSRSSYLKLENARMIVRHSTRINENILGARGRNVENIYIENGVGERYLMPTTQLAPARAMTHHVDNGGSWADPVGAQIARMAQDFADLGAASRHIGHYAPELSEDAQHVRTVIREAARGLRKTFECFGRKTRYVEMCETLQAQSEALTEASEDAYVEEAGKIGAILNTEGVQLAESVLKTVARVME
;
A
#
# COMPACT_ATOMS: atom_id res chain seq x y z
N MET A 1 25.56 8.02 19.21
CA MET A 1 24.28 8.13 18.47
C MET A 1 24.23 6.95 17.50
N LEU A 2 23.05 6.36 17.28
CA LEU A 2 22.84 5.36 16.22
C LEU A 2 22.05 6.07 15.11
N LEU A 3 22.49 5.92 13.87
CA LEU A 3 21.89 6.58 12.72
C LEU A 3 21.33 5.50 11.78
N PHE A 4 20.17 5.75 11.23
CA PHE A 4 19.53 4.87 10.26
C PHE A 4 18.94 5.68 9.12
N ASP A 5 18.91 5.09 7.94
CA ASP A 5 18.24 5.64 6.77
C ASP A 5 16.71 5.42 6.83
N ASP A 6 16.02 5.76 5.74
CA ASP A 6 14.57 5.58 5.59
C ASP A 6 14.15 4.10 5.51
N GLU A 7 15.04 3.22 5.06
CA GLU A 7 14.82 1.77 4.94
C GLU A 7 15.07 1.03 6.27
N GLY A 8 15.67 1.70 7.25
CA GLY A 8 16.00 1.13 8.55
C GLY A 8 17.37 0.45 8.59
N GLN A 9 18.23 0.66 7.59
CA GLN A 9 19.61 0.23 7.62
C GLN A 9 20.45 1.22 8.43
N GLN A 10 21.44 0.72 9.15
CA GLN A 10 22.32 1.56 9.95
C GLN A 10 23.30 2.30 9.01
N VAL A 11 23.31 3.63 9.10
CA VAL A 11 24.25 4.48 8.37
C VAL A 11 25.29 5.08 9.32
N PHE A 12 26.43 5.48 8.79
CA PHE A 12 27.48 6.15 9.55
C PHE A 12 27.57 7.65 9.23
N GLU A 13 27.10 8.04 8.04
CA GLU A 13 27.10 9.43 7.59
C GLU A 13 25.84 10.18 8.08
N PRO A 14 25.97 11.35 8.72
CA PRO A 14 24.83 12.13 9.21
C PRO A 14 23.86 12.60 8.12
N ASN A 15 24.35 12.84 6.90
CA ASN A 15 23.54 13.37 5.79
C ASN A 15 22.53 12.34 5.26
N GLU A 16 22.88 11.06 5.36
CA GLU A 16 22.05 9.92 4.96
C GLU A 16 21.08 9.50 6.06
N ALA A 17 21.30 9.98 7.28
CA ALA A 17 20.48 9.63 8.43
C ALA A 17 19.10 10.30 8.36
N ARG A 18 18.07 9.48 8.48
CA ARG A 18 16.68 9.91 8.60
C ARG A 18 16.11 9.60 9.97
N ARG A 19 16.73 8.64 10.68
CA ARG A 19 16.37 8.28 12.06
C ARG A 19 17.63 8.28 12.92
N MET A 20 17.52 8.89 14.08
CA MET A 20 18.63 9.18 14.96
C MET A 20 18.27 8.78 16.38
N PHE A 21 19.09 7.93 17.00
CA PHE A 21 18.83 7.41 18.34
C PHE A 21 19.98 7.68 19.29
N CYS A 22 19.63 8.01 20.54
CA CYS A 22 20.59 7.99 21.62
C CYS A 22 20.82 6.55 22.07
N LYS A 23 22.09 6.12 22.20
CA LYS A 23 22.47 4.75 22.60
C LYS A 23 21.87 4.30 23.95
N ARG A 24 21.41 5.25 24.77
CA ARG A 24 20.74 4.97 26.05
C ARG A 24 19.23 4.71 25.92
N GLY A 25 18.67 4.72 24.70
CA GLY A 25 17.25 4.46 24.46
C GLY A 25 16.29 5.52 25.02
N THR A 26 16.82 6.69 25.42
CA THR A 26 16.07 7.75 26.09
C THR A 26 15.46 8.78 25.13
N LEU A 27 16.00 8.89 23.92
CA LEU A 27 15.64 9.90 22.94
C LEU A 27 15.81 9.37 21.52
N GLY A 28 14.84 9.66 20.65
CA GLY A 28 14.91 9.40 19.22
C GLY A 28 14.37 10.58 18.42
N VAL A 29 15.04 10.92 17.32
CA VAL A 29 14.60 11.90 16.33
C VAL A 29 14.38 11.18 15.00
N SER A 30 13.26 11.46 14.33
CA SER A 30 12.98 10.94 13.00
C SER A 30 12.55 12.07 12.08
N ILE A 31 13.16 12.13 10.91
CA ILE A 31 12.77 13.01 9.83
C ILE A 31 11.99 12.13 8.85
N ILE A 32 10.78 12.54 8.52
CA ILE A 32 9.96 11.90 7.50
C ILE A 32 9.81 12.89 6.37
N ASP A 33 10.20 12.46 5.18
CA ASP A 33 10.04 13.21 3.95
C ASP A 33 8.92 12.59 3.12
N ASP A 34 7.72 13.16 3.26
CA ASP A 34 6.47 12.71 2.62
C ASP A 34 5.81 13.89 1.86
N GLY A 35 6.63 14.70 1.18
CA GLY A 35 6.16 15.86 0.39
C GLY A 35 5.42 16.90 1.25
N GLU A 36 4.14 17.10 1.00
CA GLU A 36 3.30 18.03 1.79
C GLU A 36 3.11 17.60 3.25
N ASN A 37 3.37 16.32 3.57
CA ASN A 37 3.23 15.75 4.92
C ASN A 37 4.58 15.54 5.63
N SER A 38 5.66 16.14 5.14
CA SER A 38 6.99 16.00 5.75
C SER A 38 6.98 16.48 7.21
N SER A 39 7.56 15.68 8.10
CA SER A 39 7.50 15.93 9.55
C SER A 39 8.79 15.58 10.28
N VAL A 40 9.09 16.35 11.33
CA VAL A 40 10.18 16.08 12.27
C VAL A 40 9.57 15.58 13.57
N ARG A 41 9.95 14.38 14.01
CA ARG A 41 9.40 13.75 15.20
C ARG A 41 10.46 13.55 16.28
N LEU A 42 10.19 14.10 17.46
CA LEU A 42 10.99 13.91 18.67
C LEU A 42 10.26 12.95 19.61
N ARG A 43 10.85 11.80 19.91
CA ARG A 43 10.35 10.86 20.92
C ARG A 43 11.29 10.83 22.12
N HIS A 44 10.74 10.92 23.33
CA HIS A 44 11.51 10.78 24.56
C HIS A 44 10.88 9.76 25.51
N SER A 45 11.72 9.15 26.36
CA SER A 45 11.27 8.25 27.41
C SER A 45 10.66 9.02 28.59
N THR A 46 9.75 8.39 29.32
CA THR A 46 9.20 8.88 30.61
C THR A 46 10.28 9.11 31.67
N SER A 47 11.44 8.46 31.55
CA SER A 47 12.58 8.69 32.44
C SER A 47 13.26 10.06 32.23
N LEU A 48 12.91 10.80 31.17
CA LEU A 48 13.53 12.08 30.81
C LEU A 48 12.49 13.20 30.84
N SER A 49 12.65 14.14 31.78
CA SER A 49 11.74 15.28 31.92
C SER A 49 11.73 16.17 30.66
N ALA A 50 10.53 16.45 30.16
CA ALA A 50 10.29 17.35 29.03
C ALA A 50 10.92 18.75 29.22
N LYS A 51 11.05 19.23 30.47
CA LYS A 51 11.69 20.52 30.77
C LYS A 51 13.17 20.57 30.33
N LYS A 52 13.88 19.44 30.40
CA LYS A 52 15.28 19.35 29.95
C LYS A 52 15.41 19.32 28.41
N LEU A 53 14.32 19.03 27.71
CA LEU A 53 14.27 18.90 26.24
C LEU A 53 13.74 20.16 25.54
N LEU A 54 13.26 21.17 26.27
CA LEU A 54 12.69 22.40 25.71
C LEU A 54 13.63 23.07 24.70
N GLY A 55 14.92 23.20 25.01
CA GLY A 55 15.89 23.81 24.10
C GLY A 55 16.04 23.06 22.78
N LEU A 56 16.12 21.73 22.84
CA LEU A 56 16.20 20.86 21.65
C LEU A 56 14.88 20.86 20.86
N ALA A 57 13.74 20.75 21.55
CA ALA A 57 12.42 20.79 20.93
C ALA A 57 12.19 22.12 20.19
N ASN A 58 12.62 23.24 20.76
CA ASN A 58 12.54 24.55 20.13
C ASN A 58 13.44 24.63 18.89
N ALA A 59 14.69 24.15 18.97
CA ALA A 59 15.58 24.12 17.82
C ALA A 59 15.01 23.26 16.67
N LEU A 60 14.46 22.08 16.98
CA LEU A 60 13.83 21.20 15.99
C LEU A 60 12.56 21.81 15.41
N ARG A 61 11.74 22.47 16.24
CA ARG A 61 10.53 23.17 15.80
C ARG A 61 10.86 24.31 14.85
N MET A 62 11.81 25.18 15.20
CA MET A 62 12.26 26.27 14.32
C MET A 62 12.79 25.75 12.98
N THR A 63 13.59 24.67 13.02
CA THR A 63 14.10 24.03 11.81
C THR A 63 12.96 23.45 10.96
N ALA A 64 12.01 22.73 11.56
CA ALA A 64 10.86 22.18 10.85
C ALA A 64 10.01 23.27 10.21
N THR A 65 9.69 24.35 10.93
CA THR A 65 8.95 25.50 10.39
C THR A 65 9.68 26.15 9.20
N LYS A 66 11.02 26.29 9.27
CA LYS A 66 11.82 26.85 8.17
C LYS A 66 11.67 26.05 6.87
N TYR A 67 11.56 24.73 6.97
CA TYR A 67 11.39 23.83 5.83
C TYR A 67 9.94 23.41 5.58
N LYS A 68 8.96 24.12 6.16
CA LYS A 68 7.51 23.82 6.04
C LYS A 68 7.12 22.40 6.49
N MET A 69 7.89 21.82 7.40
CA MET A 69 7.62 20.50 7.98
C MET A 69 6.82 20.62 9.29
N VAL A 70 6.03 19.60 9.60
CA VAL A 70 5.30 19.54 10.88
C VAL A 70 6.21 18.99 11.99
N PHE A 71 6.30 19.69 13.12
CA PHE A 71 7.02 19.20 14.30
C PHE A 71 6.10 18.49 15.28
N ASN A 72 6.44 17.26 15.67
CA ASN A 72 5.71 16.50 16.67
C ASN A 72 6.65 16.01 17.79
N MET A 73 6.22 16.18 19.05
CA MET A 73 6.92 15.64 20.21
C MET A 73 6.02 14.66 20.95
N ARG A 74 6.52 13.47 21.28
CA ARG A 74 5.77 12.41 21.97
C ARG A 74 6.59 11.77 23.08
N GLU A 75 5.91 11.41 24.15
CA GLU A 75 6.46 10.64 25.26
C GLU A 75 6.17 9.14 25.05
N TYR A 76 7.09 8.28 25.46
CA TYR A 76 6.95 6.82 25.35
C TYR A 76 7.31 6.13 26.67
N ALA A 77 6.50 5.15 27.07
CA ALA A 77 6.75 4.33 28.25
C ALA A 77 7.68 3.16 27.90
N GLY A 78 8.96 3.26 28.25
CA GLY A 78 9.96 2.21 28.05
C GLY A 78 11.30 2.69 27.47
N MET A 79 12.19 1.75 27.18
CA MET A 79 13.47 1.98 26.49
C MET A 79 13.26 1.82 24.99
N LEU A 80 13.54 2.86 24.22
CA LEU A 80 13.41 2.83 22.76
C LEU A 80 14.46 1.89 22.18
N THR A 81 14.06 0.78 21.55
CA THR A 81 14.99 -0.11 20.85
C THR A 81 14.99 0.16 19.35
N PRO A 82 16.12 -0.01 18.63
CA PRO A 82 16.15 0.18 17.17
C PRO A 82 15.15 -0.69 16.40
N LYS A 83 14.81 -1.88 16.94
CA LYS A 83 13.82 -2.80 16.36
C LYS A 83 12.38 -2.27 16.41
N ASP A 84 12.07 -1.39 17.36
CA ASP A 84 10.75 -0.76 17.44
C ASP A 84 10.52 0.21 16.27
N PHE A 85 11.57 0.57 15.50
CA PHE A 85 11.50 1.60 14.46
C PHE A 85 11.88 1.13 13.04
N SER A 86 12.41 -0.09 12.88
CA SER A 86 12.74 -0.66 11.56
C SER A 86 11.51 -1.02 10.73
N THR A 87 10.33 -1.09 11.36
CA THR A 87 9.08 -1.32 10.67
C THR A 87 8.35 0.02 10.57
N ARG A 88 7.85 0.37 9.37
CA ARG A 88 6.90 1.48 9.13
C ARG A 88 5.68 1.52 10.10
N ALA A 89 5.52 0.52 10.97
CA ALA A 89 4.47 0.36 11.96
C ALA A 89 4.56 1.28 13.20
N ALA A 90 5.74 1.74 13.65
CA ALA A 90 5.81 2.68 14.79
C ALA A 90 5.60 4.16 14.42
N VAL A 91 5.31 4.42 13.15
CA VAL A 91 5.17 5.74 12.52
C VAL A 91 3.69 6.11 12.29
N SER A 92 2.73 5.20 12.51
CA SER A 92 1.30 5.48 12.31
C SER A 92 0.50 5.75 13.59
N GLU A 93 1.13 5.85 14.76
CA GLU A 93 0.42 6.32 15.96
C GLU A 93 0.74 7.79 16.17
N SER A 94 0.05 8.62 15.38
CA SER A 94 -0.13 10.04 15.62
C SER A 94 -1.45 10.49 15.02
N GLU A 95 -2.30 11.06 15.87
CA GLU A 95 -3.72 11.40 15.71
C GLU A 95 -4.01 12.43 14.61
N THR A 96 -3.68 12.07 13.38
CA THR A 96 -4.36 12.44 12.14
C THR A 96 -3.77 11.55 11.05
N SER A 97 -3.70 10.23 11.31
CA SER A 97 -4.14 9.37 10.23
C SER A 97 -5.59 9.84 10.02
N PRO A 98 -6.02 10.36 8.85
CA PRO A 98 -7.37 9.99 8.45
C PRO A 98 -7.32 8.49 8.64
N MET A 99 -8.18 7.93 9.50
CA MET A 99 -8.28 6.49 9.71
C MET A 99 -7.73 5.84 8.45
N ASN A 100 -6.68 5.02 8.57
CA ASN A 100 -6.69 3.91 7.66
C ASN A 100 -8.06 3.31 7.96
N ILE A 101 -9.04 3.61 7.10
CA ILE A 101 -10.33 2.95 7.00
C ILE A 101 -9.99 1.55 6.47
N LEU A 102 -9.01 0.88 7.10
CA LEU A 102 -9.17 -0.50 7.47
C LEU A 102 -10.28 -0.48 8.51
N GLU A 103 -11.52 -0.43 8.03
CA GLU A 103 -12.57 -1.15 8.73
C GLU A 103 -11.98 -2.52 9.08
N GLY A 104 -11.85 -2.74 10.39
CA GLY A 104 -11.18 -3.89 10.94
C GLY A 104 -11.92 -5.13 10.49
N MET A 105 -11.25 -5.98 9.69
CA MET A 105 -11.83 -7.26 9.35
C MET A 105 -11.86 -8.13 10.60
N TYR A 106 -13.03 -8.66 10.94
CA TYR A 106 -13.24 -9.54 12.07
C TYR A 106 -13.57 -10.95 11.58
N GLY A 107 -13.56 -11.95 12.46
CA GLY A 107 -14.03 -13.29 12.08
C GLY A 107 -13.30 -14.40 12.78
N THR A 108 -13.32 -15.59 12.18
CA THR A 108 -12.75 -16.81 12.74
C THR A 108 -11.31 -17.01 12.29
N SER A 109 -10.73 -18.13 12.70
CA SER A 109 -9.36 -18.51 12.38
C SER A 109 -9.12 -18.87 10.91
N ARG A 110 -10.18 -19.07 10.11
CA ARG A 110 -10.11 -19.38 8.66
C ARG A 110 -10.95 -18.45 7.77
N SER A 111 -11.66 -17.50 8.37
CA SER A 111 -12.53 -16.61 7.60
C SER A 111 -12.55 -15.24 8.24
N SER A 112 -12.37 -14.22 7.42
CA SER A 112 -12.47 -12.82 7.83
C SER A 112 -13.63 -12.17 7.10
N TYR A 113 -14.24 -11.19 7.73
CA TYR A 113 -15.42 -10.50 7.26
C TYR A 113 -15.22 -9.01 7.37
N LEU A 114 -15.74 -8.30 6.38
CA LEU A 114 -16.00 -6.88 6.45
C LEU A 114 -17.48 -6.69 6.22
N LYS A 115 -18.18 -6.07 7.16
CA LYS A 115 -19.63 -5.82 7.04
C LYS A 115 -19.85 -4.32 6.93
N LEU A 116 -20.47 -3.90 5.84
CA LEU A 116 -20.98 -2.56 5.62
C LEU A 116 -22.49 -2.54 5.86
N GLU A 117 -23.15 -1.46 5.46
CA GLU A 117 -24.59 -1.27 5.66
C GLU A 117 -25.40 -2.17 4.73
N ASN A 118 -25.06 -2.17 3.44
CA ASN A 118 -25.76 -2.87 2.36
C ASN A 118 -24.90 -3.94 1.67
N ALA A 119 -23.63 -4.08 2.05
CA ALA A 119 -22.73 -5.08 1.47
C ALA A 119 -21.83 -5.76 2.51
N ARG A 120 -21.30 -6.94 2.17
CA ARG A 120 -20.37 -7.68 3.02
C ARG A 120 -19.26 -8.33 2.19
N MET A 121 -18.02 -8.12 2.58
CA MET A 121 -16.87 -8.87 2.08
C MET A 121 -16.63 -10.11 2.96
N ILE A 122 -16.41 -11.26 2.34
CA ILE A 122 -16.08 -12.52 2.99
C ILE A 122 -14.74 -13.01 2.43
N VAL A 123 -13.74 -13.12 3.30
CA VAL A 123 -12.38 -13.53 2.92
C VAL A 123 -12.10 -14.91 3.51
N ARG A 124 -11.77 -15.87 2.65
CA ARG A 124 -11.36 -17.22 3.04
C ARG A 124 -9.84 -17.32 3.02
N HIS A 125 -9.29 -17.96 4.06
CA HIS A 125 -7.85 -18.14 4.22
C HIS A 125 -7.45 -19.61 4.04
N SER A 126 -6.36 -19.83 3.32
CA SER A 126 -5.80 -21.16 3.10
C SER A 126 -5.16 -21.73 4.37
N THR A 127 -4.66 -20.86 5.24
CA THR A 127 -4.01 -21.22 6.51
C THR A 127 -4.72 -20.58 7.71
N ARG A 128 -4.46 -21.12 8.91
CA ARG A 128 -5.01 -20.58 10.15
C ARG A 128 -4.40 -19.20 10.44
N ILE A 129 -5.25 -18.21 10.69
CA ILE A 129 -4.86 -16.85 11.06
C ILE A 129 -4.29 -16.85 12.48
N ASN A 130 -3.14 -16.20 12.66
CA ASN A 130 -2.55 -15.91 13.96
C ASN A 130 -2.72 -14.42 14.29
N GLU A 131 -3.66 -14.09 15.17
CA GLU A 131 -4.02 -12.70 15.48
C GLU A 131 -2.93 -11.92 16.22
N ASN A 132 -1.94 -12.61 16.80
CA ASN A 132 -0.80 -11.96 17.44
C ASN A 132 0.11 -11.24 16.44
N ILE A 133 -0.05 -11.51 15.14
CA ILE A 133 0.73 -10.87 14.08
C ILE A 133 -0.11 -9.78 13.42
N LEU A 134 0.41 -8.55 13.43
CA LEU A 134 -0.22 -7.44 12.73
C LEU A 134 -0.42 -7.77 11.24
N GLY A 135 -1.62 -7.50 10.74
CA GLY A 135 -2.01 -7.77 9.35
C GLY A 135 -2.19 -9.25 9.02
N ALA A 136 -2.32 -10.15 10.00
CA ALA A 136 -2.51 -11.58 9.74
C ALA A 136 -3.72 -11.89 8.85
N ARG A 137 -4.82 -11.13 8.98
CA ARG A 137 -6.03 -11.23 8.14
C ARG A 137 -5.84 -10.73 6.71
N GLY A 138 -4.69 -10.14 6.37
CA GLY A 138 -4.31 -9.79 5.01
C GLY A 138 -3.45 -10.84 4.31
N ARG A 139 -3.06 -11.91 5.00
CA ARG A 139 -2.16 -12.93 4.48
C ARG A 139 -2.91 -14.20 4.10
N ASN A 140 -2.29 -14.99 3.23
CA ASN A 140 -2.75 -16.33 2.84
C ASN A 140 -4.23 -16.37 2.46
N VAL A 141 -4.66 -15.36 1.70
CA VAL A 141 -6.01 -15.24 1.18
C VAL A 141 -6.18 -16.21 0.03
N GLU A 142 -7.20 -17.03 0.11
CA GLU A 142 -7.53 -18.07 -0.88
C GLU A 142 -8.62 -17.57 -1.82
N ASN A 143 -9.74 -17.09 -1.27
CA ASN A 143 -10.88 -16.60 -2.03
C ASN A 143 -11.49 -15.36 -1.33
N ILE A 144 -12.02 -14.43 -2.11
CA ILE A 144 -12.77 -13.28 -1.60
C ILE A 144 -14.14 -13.24 -2.27
N TYR A 145 -15.20 -13.22 -1.46
CA TYR A 145 -16.57 -13.07 -1.92
C TYR A 145 -17.13 -11.73 -1.48
N ILE A 146 -17.98 -11.15 -2.31
CA ILE A 146 -18.73 -9.93 -2.02
C ILE A 146 -20.20 -10.28 -2.07
N GLU A 147 -20.90 -10.00 -0.98
CA GLU A 147 -22.31 -10.28 -0.77
C GLU A 147 -23.07 -8.95 -0.77
N ASN A 148 -24.14 -8.85 -1.57
CA ASN A 148 -25.02 -7.67 -1.56
C ASN A 148 -26.13 -7.80 -0.50
N GLY A 149 -26.95 -6.76 -0.33
CA GLY A 149 -28.03 -6.74 0.65
C GLY A 149 -29.14 -7.80 0.43
N VAL A 150 -29.23 -8.36 -0.79
CA VAL A 150 -30.18 -9.44 -1.14
C VAL A 150 -29.59 -10.83 -0.84
N GLY A 151 -28.27 -10.92 -0.62
CA GLY A 151 -27.55 -12.16 -0.33
C GLY A 151 -26.92 -12.84 -1.54
N GLU A 152 -26.97 -12.21 -2.72
CA GLU A 152 -26.22 -12.68 -3.90
C GLU A 152 -24.72 -12.52 -3.66
N ARG A 153 -23.93 -13.49 -4.13
CA ARG A 153 -22.49 -13.52 -3.91
C ARG A 153 -21.72 -13.50 -5.22
N TYR A 154 -20.78 -12.58 -5.30
CA TYR A 154 -19.79 -12.48 -6.35
C TYR A 154 -18.43 -12.96 -5.85
N LEU A 155 -17.75 -13.82 -6.62
CA LEU A 155 -16.36 -14.21 -6.36
C LEU A 155 -15.43 -13.23 -7.07
N MET A 156 -14.54 -12.58 -6.32
CA MET A 156 -13.54 -11.69 -6.90
C MET A 156 -12.57 -12.48 -7.80
N PRO A 157 -12.14 -11.93 -8.95
CA PRO A 157 -11.17 -12.57 -9.83
C PRO A 157 -9.78 -12.69 -9.20
N THR A 158 -9.49 -11.85 -8.19
CA THR A 158 -8.18 -11.83 -7.52
C THR A 158 -8.33 -11.91 -6.00
N THR A 159 -7.25 -12.31 -5.34
CA THR A 159 -7.15 -12.43 -3.87
C THR A 159 -6.65 -11.15 -3.19
N GLN A 160 -6.62 -10.03 -3.93
CA GLN A 160 -6.13 -8.75 -3.41
C GLN A 160 -7.22 -8.02 -2.63
N LEU A 161 -6.93 -7.65 -1.38
CA LEU A 161 -7.92 -7.02 -0.50
C LEU A 161 -8.33 -5.60 -0.92
N ALA A 162 -7.41 -4.82 -1.49
CA ALA A 162 -7.69 -3.44 -1.89
C ALA A 162 -8.81 -3.34 -2.95
N PRO A 163 -8.72 -4.04 -4.10
CA PRO A 163 -9.81 -4.03 -5.07
C PRO A 163 -11.10 -4.66 -4.54
N ALA A 164 -11.00 -5.73 -3.73
CA ALA A 164 -12.19 -6.35 -3.14
C ALA A 164 -12.94 -5.39 -2.20
N ARG A 165 -12.22 -4.58 -1.44
CA ARG A 165 -12.81 -3.50 -0.62
C ARG A 165 -13.46 -2.44 -1.49
N ALA A 166 -12.80 -2.00 -2.55
CA ALA A 166 -13.36 -1.02 -3.48
C ALA A 166 -14.69 -1.51 -4.08
N MET A 167 -14.73 -2.75 -4.55
CA MET A 167 -15.97 -3.38 -5.04
C MET A 167 -17.02 -3.53 -3.93
N THR A 168 -16.62 -3.87 -2.70
CA THR A 168 -17.57 -3.97 -1.58
C THR A 168 -18.21 -2.61 -1.28
N HIS A 169 -17.42 -1.53 -1.28
CA HIS A 169 -17.96 -0.17 -1.13
C HIS A 169 -18.83 0.24 -2.33
N HIS A 170 -18.46 -0.15 -3.55
CA HIS A 170 -19.29 0.10 -4.73
C HIS A 170 -20.69 -0.53 -4.58
N VAL A 171 -20.74 -1.80 -4.17
CA VAL A 171 -22.01 -2.50 -3.90
C VAL A 171 -22.77 -1.88 -2.73
N ASP A 172 -22.07 -1.42 -1.69
CA ASP A 172 -22.68 -0.76 -0.53
C ASP A 172 -23.39 0.56 -0.89
N ASN A 173 -22.86 1.28 -1.88
CA ASN A 173 -23.43 2.49 -2.43
C ASN A 173 -24.51 2.23 -3.51
N GLY A 174 -24.92 0.97 -3.71
CA GLY A 174 -25.98 0.58 -4.65
C GLY A 174 -25.51 0.21 -6.05
N GLY A 175 -24.19 0.16 -6.28
CA GLY A 175 -23.60 -0.35 -7.51
C GLY A 175 -23.71 -1.88 -7.64
N SER A 176 -23.51 -2.39 -8.84
CA SER A 176 -23.46 -3.82 -9.15
C SER A 176 -22.06 -4.21 -9.64
N TRP A 177 -21.63 -5.45 -9.41
CA TRP A 177 -20.39 -5.97 -10.01
C TRP A 177 -20.46 -6.06 -11.55
N ALA A 178 -21.66 -6.10 -12.12
CA ALA A 178 -21.89 -6.19 -13.56
C ALA A 178 -22.15 -4.83 -14.23
N ASP A 179 -22.21 -3.73 -13.46
CA ASP A 179 -22.29 -2.39 -14.03
C ASP A 179 -20.91 -1.94 -14.59
N PRO A 180 -20.85 -0.87 -15.39
CA PRO A 180 -19.59 -0.42 -15.99
C PRO A 180 -18.48 -0.13 -14.95
N VAL A 181 -18.86 0.43 -13.78
CA VAL A 181 -17.91 0.75 -12.71
C VAL A 181 -17.39 -0.52 -12.04
N GLY A 182 -18.26 -1.48 -11.74
CA GLY A 182 -17.93 -2.78 -11.21
C GLY A 182 -17.04 -3.58 -12.15
N ALA A 183 -17.37 -3.62 -13.44
CA ALA A 183 -16.55 -4.24 -14.46
C ALA A 183 -15.15 -3.61 -14.52
N GLN A 184 -15.07 -2.28 -14.45
CA GLN A 184 -13.79 -1.58 -14.45
C GLN A 184 -12.99 -1.85 -13.17
N ILE A 185 -13.61 -1.90 -11.99
CA ILE A 185 -12.95 -2.29 -10.73
C ILE A 185 -12.40 -3.72 -10.86
N ALA A 186 -13.14 -4.65 -11.45
CA ALA A 186 -12.68 -6.02 -11.66
C ALA A 186 -11.50 -6.09 -12.63
N ARG A 187 -11.52 -5.33 -13.73
CA ARG A 187 -10.40 -5.22 -14.67
C ARG A 187 -9.15 -4.65 -14.00
N MET A 188 -9.30 -3.51 -13.30
CA MET A 188 -8.20 -2.91 -12.55
C MET A 188 -7.66 -3.85 -11.45
N ALA A 189 -8.52 -4.69 -10.86
CA ALA A 189 -8.10 -5.69 -9.88
C ALA A 189 -7.17 -6.73 -10.51
N GLN A 190 -7.46 -7.17 -11.73
CA GLN A 190 -6.61 -8.06 -12.50
C GLN A 190 -5.28 -7.38 -12.86
N ASP A 191 -5.34 -6.15 -13.40
CA ASP A 191 -4.15 -5.37 -13.73
C ASP A 191 -3.24 -5.22 -12.49
N PHE A 192 -3.81 -4.91 -11.32
CA PHE A 192 -3.06 -4.79 -10.07
C PHE A 192 -2.41 -6.11 -9.63
N ALA A 193 -3.08 -7.25 -9.85
CA ALA A 193 -2.53 -8.56 -9.54
C ALA A 193 -1.37 -8.93 -10.48
N ASP A 194 -1.53 -8.68 -11.78
CA ASP A 194 -0.55 -8.93 -12.83
C ASP A 194 0.72 -8.09 -12.60
N LEU A 195 0.57 -6.78 -12.36
CA LEU A 195 1.69 -5.89 -12.02
C LEU A 195 2.42 -6.36 -10.75
N GLY A 196 1.67 -6.85 -9.76
CA GLY A 196 2.25 -7.46 -8.58
C GLY A 196 3.02 -8.75 -8.88
N ALA A 197 2.53 -9.59 -9.78
CA ALA A 197 3.21 -10.82 -10.20
C ALA A 197 4.51 -10.50 -10.94
N ALA A 198 4.45 -9.59 -11.92
CA ALA A 198 5.63 -9.13 -12.66
C ALA A 198 6.69 -8.50 -11.73
N SER A 199 6.28 -7.63 -10.80
CA SER A 199 7.22 -7.01 -9.84
C SER A 199 7.93 -8.03 -8.94
N ARG A 200 7.23 -9.10 -8.53
CA ARG A 200 7.81 -10.20 -7.76
C ARG A 200 8.76 -11.04 -8.60
N HIS A 201 8.38 -11.37 -9.82
CA HIS A 201 9.21 -12.09 -10.77
C HIS A 201 10.54 -11.38 -11.01
N ILE A 202 10.50 -10.09 -11.36
CA ILE A 202 11.72 -9.29 -11.56
C ILE A 202 12.56 -9.20 -10.27
N GLY A 203 11.91 -9.10 -9.12
CA GLY A 203 12.61 -9.08 -7.83
C GLY A 203 13.32 -10.40 -7.52
N HIS A 204 12.74 -11.53 -7.89
CA HIS A 204 13.29 -12.86 -7.65
C HIS A 204 14.45 -13.19 -8.60
N TYR A 205 14.28 -12.87 -9.89
CA TYR A 205 15.28 -13.12 -10.94
C TYR A 205 16.20 -11.93 -11.21
N ALA A 206 16.25 -10.95 -10.29
CA ALA A 206 17.06 -9.75 -10.46
C ALA A 206 18.53 -9.99 -10.86
N PRO A 207 19.23 -11.06 -10.40
CA PRO A 207 20.61 -11.34 -10.83
C PRO A 207 20.75 -11.81 -12.28
N GLU A 208 19.68 -12.36 -12.87
CA GLU A 208 19.66 -12.94 -14.23
C GLU A 208 19.10 -11.97 -15.28
N LEU A 209 18.46 -10.88 -14.83
CA LEU A 209 17.77 -9.93 -15.68
C LEU A 209 18.65 -8.70 -15.99
N SER A 210 18.38 -8.05 -17.11
CA SER A 210 19.07 -6.82 -17.53
C SER A 210 18.72 -5.62 -16.65
N GLU A 211 19.49 -4.53 -16.79
CA GLU A 211 19.19 -3.25 -16.14
C GLU A 211 17.82 -2.69 -16.56
N ASP A 212 17.41 -2.91 -17.81
CA ASP A 212 16.10 -2.51 -18.33
C ASP A 212 14.95 -3.14 -17.55
N ALA A 213 15.11 -4.38 -17.06
CA ALA A 213 14.10 -5.02 -16.21
C ALA A 213 13.89 -4.26 -14.88
N GLN A 214 14.92 -3.62 -14.34
CA GLN A 214 14.79 -2.78 -13.13
C GLN A 214 14.04 -1.48 -13.42
N HIS A 215 14.24 -0.89 -14.60
CA HIS A 215 13.44 0.26 -15.04
C HIS A 215 11.95 -0.12 -15.15
N VAL A 216 11.66 -1.23 -15.85
CA VAL A 216 10.30 -1.78 -15.97
C VAL A 216 9.68 -2.03 -14.59
N ARG A 217 10.44 -2.61 -13.65
CA ARG A 217 9.97 -2.84 -12.28
C ARG A 217 9.61 -1.56 -11.54
N THR A 218 10.32 -0.46 -11.80
CA THR A 218 10.04 0.83 -11.18
C THR A 218 8.72 1.38 -11.68
N VAL A 219 8.51 1.38 -13.00
CA VAL A 219 7.27 1.84 -13.63
C VAL A 219 6.06 1.00 -13.19
N ILE A 220 6.20 -0.34 -13.19
CA ILE A 220 5.17 -1.27 -12.68
C ILE A 220 4.76 -0.92 -11.25
N ARG A 221 5.72 -0.59 -10.38
CA ARG A 221 5.45 -0.25 -8.97
C ARG A 221 4.73 1.07 -8.82
N GLU A 222 5.07 2.07 -9.64
CA GLU A 222 4.39 3.36 -9.65
C GLU A 222 2.94 3.20 -10.12
N ALA A 223 2.71 2.47 -11.20
CA ALA A 223 1.37 2.17 -11.70
C ALA A 223 0.53 1.38 -10.67
N ALA A 224 1.10 0.34 -10.06
CA ALA A 224 0.44 -0.41 -8.99
C ALA A 224 0.10 0.47 -7.78
N ARG A 225 0.98 1.42 -7.43
CA ARG A 225 0.71 2.40 -6.36
C ARG A 225 -0.43 3.35 -6.76
N GLY A 226 -0.52 3.75 -8.02
CA GLY A 226 -1.64 4.51 -8.59
C GLY A 226 -2.95 3.77 -8.43
N LEU A 227 -3.03 2.52 -8.94
CA LEU A 227 -4.23 1.67 -8.83
C LEU A 227 -4.66 1.49 -7.37
N ARG A 228 -3.70 1.24 -6.47
CA ARG A 228 -3.99 1.11 -5.03
C ARG A 228 -4.66 2.37 -4.47
N LYS A 229 -4.14 3.56 -4.80
CA LYS A 229 -4.75 4.83 -4.36
C LYS A 229 -6.17 4.97 -4.91
N THR A 230 -6.41 4.58 -6.16
CA THR A 230 -7.76 4.59 -6.75
C THR A 230 -8.71 3.70 -5.96
N PHE A 231 -8.31 2.47 -5.62
CA PHE A 231 -9.14 1.58 -4.78
C PHE A 231 -9.40 2.15 -3.39
N GLU A 232 -8.41 2.79 -2.77
CA GLU A 232 -8.55 3.41 -1.44
C GLU A 232 -9.53 4.60 -1.45
N CYS A 233 -9.71 5.28 -2.58
CA CYS A 233 -10.69 6.36 -2.71
C CYS A 233 -12.14 5.86 -2.63
N PHE A 234 -12.45 4.64 -3.07
CA PHE A 234 -13.80 4.05 -2.97
C PHE A 234 -14.28 3.89 -1.52
N GLY A 235 -13.35 3.68 -0.57
CA GLY A 235 -13.68 3.62 0.85
C GLY A 235 -14.01 4.98 1.48
N ARG A 236 -13.87 6.08 0.73
CA ARG A 236 -14.17 7.44 1.21
C ARG A 236 -15.48 7.92 0.62
N LYS A 237 -16.53 8.02 1.45
CA LYS A 237 -17.87 8.50 1.02
C LYS A 237 -17.82 9.81 0.22
N THR A 238 -16.92 10.73 0.59
CA THR A 238 -16.79 12.04 -0.08
C THR A 238 -16.23 11.98 -1.51
N ARG A 239 -15.52 10.91 -1.88
CA ARG A 239 -14.86 10.77 -3.19
C ARG A 239 -15.49 9.70 -4.08
N TYR A 240 -16.43 8.93 -3.56
CA TYR A 240 -17.05 7.83 -4.30
C TYR A 240 -17.66 8.28 -5.63
N VAL A 241 -18.42 9.38 -5.63
CA VAL A 241 -19.09 9.91 -6.83
C VAL A 241 -18.08 10.30 -7.91
N GLU A 242 -17.06 11.10 -7.55
CA GLU A 242 -15.98 11.53 -8.45
C GLU A 242 -15.23 10.34 -9.07
N MET A 243 -14.98 9.29 -8.27
CA MET A 243 -14.33 8.08 -8.77
C MET A 243 -15.22 7.28 -9.73
N CYS A 244 -16.53 7.21 -9.47
CA CYS A 244 -17.46 6.54 -10.38
C CYS A 244 -17.51 7.24 -11.74
N GLU A 245 -17.60 8.57 -11.76
CA GLU A 245 -17.57 9.37 -12.99
C GLU A 245 -16.27 9.15 -13.76
N THR A 246 -15.13 9.18 -13.06
CA THR A 246 -13.82 8.93 -13.67
C THR A 246 -13.72 7.53 -14.28
N LEU A 247 -14.18 6.49 -13.57
CA LEU A 247 -14.14 5.12 -14.07
C LEU A 247 -15.12 4.88 -15.21
N GLN A 248 -16.29 5.52 -15.20
CA GLN A 248 -17.24 5.45 -16.32
C GLN A 248 -16.64 6.04 -17.58
N ALA A 249 -16.06 7.24 -17.50
CA ALA A 249 -15.38 7.87 -18.63
C ALA A 249 -14.22 7.00 -19.17
N GLN A 250 -13.45 6.36 -18.28
CA GLN A 250 -12.41 5.41 -18.69
C GLN A 250 -12.98 4.16 -19.37
N SER A 251 -14.10 3.63 -18.89
CA SER A 251 -14.74 2.45 -19.49
C SER A 251 -15.24 2.73 -20.91
N GLU A 252 -15.77 3.92 -21.16
CA GLU A 252 -16.23 4.36 -22.49
C GLU A 252 -15.06 4.56 -23.47
N ALA A 253 -13.92 5.08 -22.99
CA ALA A 253 -12.71 5.23 -23.81
C ALA A 253 -12.06 3.88 -24.16
N LEU A 254 -12.20 2.86 -23.29
CA LEU A 254 -11.60 1.53 -23.49
C LEU A 254 -12.36 0.67 -24.51
N THR A 255 -13.63 0.94 -24.77
CA THR A 255 -14.40 0.25 -25.83
C THR A 255 -13.90 0.52 -27.25
N GLU A 256 -12.96 1.45 -27.44
CA GLU A 256 -12.37 1.79 -28.74
C GLU A 256 -10.94 1.24 -28.98
N ALA A 257 -10.32 0.59 -27.98
CA ALA A 257 -8.98 0.01 -28.11
C ALA A 257 -9.03 -1.52 -28.02
N SER A 258 -8.79 -2.21 -29.15
CA SER A 258 -8.78 -3.67 -29.21
C SER A 258 -7.62 -4.26 -28.39
N GLU A 259 -7.87 -5.32 -27.63
CA GLU A 259 -6.86 -6.06 -26.83
C GLU A 259 -5.68 -6.59 -27.67
N ASP A 260 -5.83 -6.65 -28.99
CA ASP A 260 -4.81 -7.04 -29.96
C ASP A 260 -3.68 -6.00 -30.14
N ALA A 261 -3.89 -4.76 -29.69
CA ALA A 261 -2.93 -3.67 -29.88
C ALA A 261 -1.60 -3.87 -29.14
N TYR A 262 -1.56 -4.74 -28.12
CA TYR A 262 -0.42 -4.89 -27.20
C TYR A 262 0.38 -6.18 -27.39
N VAL A 263 0.08 -6.99 -28.41
CA VAL A 263 0.71 -8.30 -28.59
C VAL A 263 2.20 -8.17 -28.93
N GLU A 264 2.57 -7.20 -29.78
CA GLU A 264 3.95 -6.99 -30.20
C GLU A 264 4.80 -6.45 -29.02
N GLU A 265 4.27 -5.47 -28.30
CA GLU A 265 4.89 -4.85 -27.12
C GLU A 265 5.04 -5.88 -25.99
N ALA A 266 4.04 -6.75 -25.79
CA ALA A 266 4.14 -7.85 -24.84
C ALA A 266 5.28 -8.82 -25.19
N GLY A 267 5.54 -9.05 -26.48
CA GLY A 267 6.69 -9.83 -26.95
C GLY A 267 8.03 -9.18 -26.58
N LYS A 268 8.15 -7.86 -26.77
CA LYS A 268 9.34 -7.07 -26.40
C LYS A 268 9.58 -7.13 -24.89
N ILE A 269 8.54 -6.91 -24.08
CA ILE A 269 8.60 -7.03 -22.61
C ILE A 269 8.95 -8.46 -22.20
N GLY A 270 8.39 -9.47 -22.87
CA GLY A 270 8.71 -10.88 -22.62
C GLY A 270 10.20 -11.19 -22.81
N ALA A 271 10.84 -10.62 -23.83
CA ALA A 271 12.28 -10.77 -24.06
C ALA A 271 13.15 -10.15 -22.94
N ILE A 272 12.64 -9.11 -22.27
CA ILE A 272 13.33 -8.43 -21.16
C ILE A 272 13.11 -9.18 -19.83
N LEU A 273 11.90 -9.70 -19.60
CA LEU A 273 11.48 -10.20 -18.29
C LEU A 273 11.55 -11.72 -18.12
N ASN A 274 11.50 -12.50 -19.21
CA ASN A 274 11.56 -13.96 -19.13
C ASN A 274 13.01 -14.44 -19.00
N THR A 275 13.20 -15.52 -18.25
CA THR A 275 14.49 -16.22 -18.15
C THR A 275 14.38 -17.60 -18.82
N GLU A 276 15.51 -18.28 -19.03
CA GLU A 276 15.54 -19.60 -19.69
C GLU A 276 14.71 -20.67 -18.96
N GLY A 277 14.45 -20.49 -17.66
CA GLY A 277 13.71 -21.43 -16.83
C GLY A 277 12.26 -21.03 -16.49
N VAL A 278 11.90 -19.74 -16.56
CA VAL A 278 10.58 -19.25 -16.13
C VAL A 278 10.05 -18.15 -17.04
N GLN A 279 8.83 -18.38 -17.53
CA GLN A 279 8.10 -17.45 -18.38
C GLN A 279 6.88 -16.88 -17.65
N LEU A 280 6.70 -15.56 -17.76
CA LEU A 280 5.48 -14.90 -17.32
C LEU A 280 4.32 -15.23 -18.26
N ALA A 281 3.10 -15.28 -17.72
CA ALA A 281 1.90 -15.47 -18.51
C ALA A 281 1.69 -14.30 -19.49
N GLU A 282 1.13 -14.59 -20.66
CA GLU A 282 0.89 -13.60 -21.72
C GLU A 282 0.00 -12.44 -21.23
N SER A 283 -1.01 -12.73 -20.41
CA SER A 283 -1.88 -11.69 -19.81
C SER A 283 -1.08 -10.69 -18.96
N VAL A 284 -0.09 -11.17 -18.20
CA VAL A 284 0.78 -10.33 -17.38
C VAL A 284 1.67 -9.45 -18.25
N LEU A 285 2.23 -10.02 -19.32
CA LEU A 285 3.07 -9.27 -20.26
C LEU A 285 2.28 -8.18 -20.99
N LYS A 286 1.03 -8.45 -21.40
CA LYS A 286 0.13 -7.45 -21.99
C LYS A 286 -0.20 -6.33 -21.01
N THR A 287 -0.47 -6.66 -19.74
CA THR A 287 -0.71 -5.65 -18.70
C THR A 287 0.51 -4.76 -18.48
N VAL A 288 1.72 -5.33 -18.44
CA VAL A 288 2.96 -4.56 -18.31
C VAL A 288 3.20 -3.69 -19.54
N ALA A 289 2.98 -4.22 -20.75
CA ALA A 289 3.11 -3.47 -22.00
C ALA A 289 2.20 -2.23 -22.01
N ARG A 290 0.93 -2.39 -21.62
CA ARG A 290 -0.06 -1.29 -21.52
C ARG A 290 0.37 -0.17 -20.57
N VAL A 291 1.12 -0.51 -19.52
CA VAL A 291 1.60 0.47 -18.52
C VAL A 291 2.89 1.15 -18.97
N MET A 292 3.58 0.60 -19.97
CA MET A 292 4.87 1.09 -20.44
C MET A 292 4.78 2.04 -21.64
N GLU A 293 3.62 2.13 -22.28
CA GLU A 293 3.27 3.21 -23.23
C GLU A 293 3.01 4.55 -22.53
#